data_AF-A0A4D4MRP1-F1
#
_entry.id   AF-A0A4D4MRP1-F1
#
_cell.length_a   1.000
_cell.length_b   1.000
_cell.length_c   1.000
_cell.angle_alpha   90.00
_cell.angle_beta   90.00
_cell.angle_gamma   90.00
#
_symmetry.space_group_name_H-M   'P 1'
#
loop_
_entity.id
_entity.type
_entity.pdbx_description
1 polymer ?
#
loop_
_entity_poly.entity_id
_entity_poly.type
_entity_poly.pdbx_seq_one_letter_code
_entity_poly.pdbx_strand_id
1 'polypeptide(L)'
;MSIVVTGATGHLGSLVIEQLLEKVPADQITAVVRSAEKAAPLAARGVRIAVADYNTPRPSTASSPPATACSSSPATSSTRAASASTRSS
;
A
#
# COMPACT_ATOMS: atom_id res chain seq x y z
N MET A 1 7.29 -21.11 -15.14
CA MET A 1 6.88 -20.95 -13.74
C MET A 1 7.76 -19.87 -13.14
N SER A 2 7.24 -18.92 -12.35
CA SER A 2 8.08 -17.86 -11.75
C SER A 2 8.55 -18.22 -10.34
N ILE A 3 9.84 -18.10 -10.08
CA ILE A 3 10.46 -18.32 -8.77
C ILE A 3 10.67 -16.96 -8.09
N VAL A 4 10.14 -16.82 -6.88
CA VAL A 4 10.25 -15.59 -6.09
C VAL A 4 11.24 -15.82 -4.95
N VAL A 5 12.29 -14.99 -4.89
CA VAL A 5 13.31 -15.03 -3.83
C VAL A 5 13.18 -13.77 -2.98
N THR A 6 12.76 -13.93 -1.74
CA THR A 6 12.68 -12.85 -0.76
C THR A 6 14.02 -12.66 -0.05
N GLY A 7 14.36 -11.41 0.29
CA GLY A 7 15.64 -11.11 0.95
C GLY A 7 16.85 -11.34 0.04
N ALA A 8 16.66 -11.16 -1.27
CA ALA A 8 17.67 -11.38 -2.30
C ALA A 8 18.96 -10.54 -2.10
N THR A 9 18.88 -9.41 -1.39
CA THR A 9 20.04 -8.57 -1.05
C THR A 9 20.84 -9.05 0.16
N GLY A 10 20.42 -10.15 0.81
CA GLY A 10 21.15 -10.77 1.91
C GLY A 10 22.27 -11.69 1.41
N HIS A 11 23.10 -12.15 2.34
CA HIS A 11 24.22 -13.06 2.04
C HIS A 11 23.71 -14.38 1.41
N LEU A 12 22.67 -14.96 2.00
CA LEU A 12 22.03 -16.18 1.48
C LEU A 12 21.31 -15.91 0.14
N GLY A 13 20.54 -14.82 0.06
CA GLY A 13 19.75 -14.50 -1.13
C GLY A 13 20.60 -14.29 -2.38
N SER A 14 21.78 -13.68 -2.22
CA SER A 14 22.72 -13.49 -3.32
C SER A 14 23.22 -14.83 -3.86
N LEU A 15 23.66 -15.74 -2.98
CA LEU A 15 24.13 -17.08 -3.36
C LEU A 15 23.03 -17.92 -4.02
N VAL A 16 21.81 -17.84 -3.51
CA VAL A 16 20.66 -18.54 -4.10
C VAL A 16 20.39 -18.06 -5.53
N ILE A 17 20.46 -16.75 -5.79
CA ILE A 17 20.27 -16.22 -7.15
C ILE A 17 21.38 -16.69 -8.08
N GLU A 18 22.64 -16.70 -7.63
CA GLU A 18 23.75 -17.22 -8.45
C GLU A 18 23.52 -18.68 -8.85
N GLN A 19 23.13 -19.52 -7.90
CA GLN A 19 22.83 -20.94 -8.15
C GLN A 19 21.58 -21.15 -9.02
N LEU A 20 20.59 -20.25 -8.93
CA LEU A 20 19.39 -20.31 -9.76
C LEU A 20 19.69 -19.91 -11.21
N LEU A 21 20.55 -18.90 -11.43
CA LEU A 21 20.91 -18.45 -12.78
C LEU A 21 21.63 -19.55 -13.60
N GLU A 22 22.27 -20.51 -12.95
CA GLU A 22 22.88 -21.67 -13.61
C GLU A 22 21.85 -22.69 -14.12
N LYS A 23 20.63 -22.70 -13.55
CA LYS A 23 19.62 -23.75 -13.79
C LYS A 23 18.37 -23.22 -14.49
N VAL A 24 18.04 -21.95 -14.29
CA VAL A 24 16.83 -21.31 -14.82
C VAL A 24 17.17 -19.92 -15.37
N PRO A 25 16.49 -19.49 -16.44
CA PRO A 25 16.71 -18.18 -17.03
C PRO A 25 16.29 -17.07 -16.07
N ALA A 26 17.04 -15.96 -16.09
CA ALA A 26 16.86 -14.82 -15.20
C ALA A 26 15.45 -14.22 -15.25
N ASP A 27 14.78 -14.28 -16.41
CA ASP A 27 13.40 -13.82 -16.60
C ASP A 27 12.36 -14.53 -15.73
N GLN A 28 12.67 -15.76 -15.27
CA GLN A 28 11.80 -16.52 -14.38
C GLN A 28 12.07 -16.24 -12.89
N ILE A 29 13.09 -15.44 -12.57
CA ILE A 29 13.49 -15.13 -11.19
C ILE A 29 13.01 -13.73 -10.82
N THR A 30 12.28 -13.62 -9.72
CA THR A 30 11.87 -12.33 -9.13
C THR A 30 12.50 -12.17 -7.75
N ALA A 31 13.38 -11.19 -7.61
CA ALA A 31 14.07 -10.84 -6.38
C ALA A 31 13.28 -9.77 -5.62
N VAL A 32 12.76 -10.11 -4.45
CA VAL A 32 12.07 -9.18 -3.55
C VAL A 32 13.05 -8.59 -2.56
N VAL A 33 13.16 -7.26 -2.56
CA VAL A 33 14.20 -6.51 -1.82
C VAL A 33 13.59 -5.34 -1.06
N ARG A 34 14.23 -4.90 0.03
CA ARG A 34 13.77 -3.73 0.78
C ARG A 34 14.37 -2.42 0.28
N SER A 35 15.55 -2.48 -0.34
CA SER A 35 16.27 -1.33 -0.88
C SER A 35 16.68 -1.61 -2.32
N ALA A 36 16.19 -0.80 -3.26
CA ALA A 36 16.49 -0.94 -4.69
C ALA A 36 17.99 -0.80 -4.99
N GLU A 37 18.70 0.07 -4.26
CA GLU A 37 20.14 0.31 -4.46
C GLU A 37 20.98 -0.95 -4.27
N LYS A 38 20.66 -1.75 -3.25
CA LYS A 38 21.37 -3.02 -2.98
C LYS A 38 21.06 -4.11 -4.00
N ALA A 39 20.01 -3.93 -4.80
CA ALA A 39 19.57 -4.86 -5.83
C ALA A 39 20.10 -4.52 -7.23
N ALA A 40 20.81 -3.40 -7.39
CA ALA A 40 21.47 -3.01 -8.64
C ALA A 40 22.32 -4.14 -9.29
N PRO A 41 23.17 -4.88 -8.55
CA PRO A 41 23.94 -5.98 -9.15
C PRO A 41 23.07 -7.16 -9.61
N LEU A 42 21.90 -7.36 -9.00
CA LEU A 42 20.96 -8.41 -9.38
C LEU A 42 20.16 -8.01 -10.63
N ALA A 43 19.79 -6.73 -10.74
CA ALA A 43 19.13 -6.18 -11.93
C ALA A 43 20.04 -6.26 -13.16
N ALA A 44 21.35 -6.00 -12.99
CA ALA A 44 22.34 -6.12 -14.06
C ALA A 44 22.46 -7.55 -14.63
N ARG A 45 22.08 -8.57 -13.84
CA ARG A 45 22.05 -9.98 -14.28
C ARG A 45 20.75 -10.39 -14.96
N GLY A 46 19.82 -9.46 -15.19
CA GLY A 46 18.54 -9.71 -15.86
C GLY A 46 17.44 -10.26 -14.93
N VAL A 47 17.65 -10.23 -13.61
CA VAL A 47 16.66 -10.67 -12.63
C VAL A 47 15.62 -9.57 -12.42
N ARG A 48 14.34 -9.93 -12.32
CA ARG A 48 13.27 -8.97 -12.03
C ARG A 48 13.35 -8.52 -10.57
N ILE A 49 13.40 -7.21 -10.32
CA ILE A 49 13.45 -6.66 -8.96
C ILE A 49 12.07 -6.16 -8.54
N ALA A 50 11.61 -6.59 -7.36
CA ALA A 50 10.41 -6.09 -6.72
C ALA A 50 10.77 -5.49 -5.37
N VAL A 51 10.50 -4.20 -5.17
CA VAL A 51 10.75 -3.55 -3.88
C VAL A 51 9.54 -3.76 -2.97
N ALA A 52 9.73 -4.46 -1.85
CA ALA A 52 8.70 -4.64 -0.83
C ALA A 52 9.17 -3.98 0.46
N ASP A 53 8.60 -2.82 0.77
CA ASP A 53 8.83 -2.15 2.04
C ASP A 53 7.77 -2.58 3.06
N TYR A 54 8.16 -3.47 3.97
CA TYR A 54 7.33 -3.87 5.12
C TYR A 54 7.24 -2.78 6.19
N ASN A 55 8.00 -1.67 6.05
CA ASN A 55 8.06 -0.57 7.01
C ASN A 55 7.16 0.61 6.66
N THR A 56 6.30 0.53 5.65
CA THR A 56 5.14 1.43 5.57
C THR A 56 4.07 0.92 6.55
N PRO A 57 3.94 1.48 7.77
CA PRO A 57 2.65 1.43 8.42
C PRO A 57 1.68 2.09 7.46
N ARG A 58 0.69 1.34 6.97
CA ARG A 58 -0.54 2.02 6.53
C ARG A 58 -0.91 2.95 7.69
N PRO A 59 -1.15 4.26 7.46
CA PRO A 59 -1.81 5.03 8.49
C PRO A 59 -3.09 4.26 8.80
N SER A 60 -3.26 3.86 10.06
CA SER A 60 -4.50 3.32 10.56
C SER A 60 -5.55 4.44 10.52
N THR A 61 -6.05 4.77 9.34
CA THR A 61 -7.21 5.64 9.17
C THR A 61 -8.46 4.80 9.42
N ALA A 62 -8.63 4.43 10.69
CA ALA A 62 -9.89 4.06 11.31
C ALA A 62 -9.64 4.27 12.80
N SER A 63 -9.87 5.44 13.42
CA SER A 63 -11.06 6.27 13.28
C SER A 63 -12.27 5.41 12.92
N SER A 64 -12.59 4.44 13.77
CA SER A 64 -13.97 4.03 13.89
C SER A 64 -14.71 5.26 14.41
N PRO A 65 -15.60 5.91 13.62
CA PRO A 65 -16.64 6.70 14.27
C PRO A 65 -17.45 5.73 15.13
N PRO A 66 -17.92 6.12 16.33
CA PRO A 66 -18.95 5.34 16.99
C PRO A 66 -20.16 5.31 16.05
N ALA A 67 -20.49 4.11 15.58
CA ALA A 67 -21.76 3.83 14.96
C ALA A 67 -22.85 4.14 16.00
N THR A 68 -23.42 5.35 15.92
CA THR A 68 -24.72 5.65 16.52
C THR A 68 -25.50 6.52 15.55
N ALA A 69 -25.77 5.94 14.38
CA ALA A 69 -27.00 6.25 13.70
C ALA A 69 -28.11 5.46 14.41
N CYS A 70 -28.80 6.10 15.35
CA CYS A 70 -30.15 5.69 15.68
C CYS A 70 -31.08 6.66 14.96
N SER A 71 -31.42 6.28 13.73
CA SER A 71 -32.48 6.89 12.95
C SER A 71 -33.81 6.73 13.70
N SER A 72 -34.36 7.83 14.18
CA SER A 72 -35.82 7.98 14.33
C SER A 72 -36.18 9.45 14.10
N SER A 73 -36.32 9.79 12.82
CA SER A 73 -37.38 10.72 12.39
C SER A 73 -38.73 10.13 12.82
N PRO A 74 -39.76 10.94 13.18
CA PRO A 74 -40.31 11.90 12.23
C PRO A 74 -40.76 13.27 12.79
N ALA A 75 -40.77 14.22 11.87
CA ALA A 75 -41.67 15.35 11.68
C ALA A 75 -42.60 15.82 12.82
N THR A 76 -42.67 17.15 12.94
CA THR A 76 -43.85 18.01 13.23
C THR A 76 -43.81 18.76 14.57
N SER A 77 -43.42 20.03 14.50
CA SER A 77 -44.05 21.19 15.15
C SER A 77 -43.11 22.39 14.96
N SER A 78 -43.36 23.25 13.98
CA SER A 78 -44.22 24.43 14.15
C SER A 78 -43.97 25.11 15.49
N THR A 79 -43.27 26.25 15.50
CA THR A 79 -43.70 27.50 16.15
C THR A 79 -42.58 28.55 16.15
N ARG A 80 -42.94 29.75 15.66
CA ARG A 80 -42.37 31.10 15.87
C ARG A 80 -40.99 31.40 15.31
N ALA A 81 -40.88 32.26 14.29
CA ALA A 81 -41.21 33.70 14.23
C ALA A 81 -40.02 34.58 14.63
N ALA A 82 -39.66 35.47 13.71
CA ALA A 82 -39.05 36.81 13.85
C ALA A 82 -38.14 37.01 12.63
N SER A 83 -38.62 37.68 11.57
CA SER A 83 -38.44 39.12 11.33
C SER A 83 -37.03 39.44 10.81
N ALA A 84 -36.77 40.25 9.79
CA ALA A 84 -37.58 41.11 8.94
C ALA A 84 -36.62 41.65 7.85
N SER A 85 -37.22 42.33 6.87
CA SER A 85 -36.62 43.40 6.07
C SER A 85 -35.63 43.05 4.97
N THR A 86 -36.23 42.69 3.84
CA THR A 86 -35.88 43.20 2.51
C THR A 86 -35.90 44.73 2.50
N ARG A 87 -34.81 45.40 2.07
CA ARG A 87 -34.89 46.68 1.36
C ARG A 87 -33.61 47.00 0.57
N SER A 88 -33.83 47.22 -0.73
CA SER A 88 -33.15 48.13 -1.68
C SER A 88 -31.63 47.97 -1.88
N SER A 89 -31.15 47.73 -3.12
CA SER A 89 -31.08 48.70 -4.23
C SER A 89 -30.23 49.91 -3.88
#